data_AF-W6KE14-F1
#
_entry.id   AF-W6KE14-F1
#
_cell.length_a   1.000
_cell.length_b   1.000
_cell.length_c   1.000
_cell.angle_alpha   90.00
_cell.angle_beta   90.00
_cell.angle_gamma   90.00
#
_symmetry.space_group_name_H-M   'P 1'
#
loop_
_entity.id
_entity.type
_entity.pdbx_description
1 polymer ?
#
loop_
_entity_poly.entity_id
_entity_poly.type
_entity_poly.pdbx_seq_one_letter_code
_entity_poly.pdbx_strand_id
1 'polypeptide(L)'
;MSKPLLWIALAAFFLVSGASGAHAFCVTNGIKGSLHVESLGSDGFVADIVPMAQTCCPTSQCAKPTTLLIVSGYVPVAEGRPGWTAECRAKVKPGNTISVTGSVKKITCGGQ
;
A
#
# COMPACT_ATOMS: atom_id res chain seq x y z
N MET A 1 38.76 40.14 26.53
CA MET A 1 37.40 40.07 25.99
C MET A 1 37.29 38.83 25.12
N SER A 2 36.18 38.12 25.29
CA SER A 2 35.96 36.69 25.02
C SER A 2 35.88 36.30 23.54
N LYS A 3 36.41 35.11 23.20
CA LYS A 3 36.13 34.38 21.95
C LYS A 3 34.66 33.94 21.90
N PRO A 4 34.11 33.74 20.69
CA PRO A 4 33.63 32.39 20.35
C PRO A 4 34.06 32.00 18.92
N LEU A 5 34.80 30.90 18.75
CA LEU A 5 34.24 29.57 18.41
C LEU A 5 33.35 29.65 17.15
N LEU A 6 33.99 29.66 15.97
CA LEU A 6 33.32 29.46 14.69
C LEU A 6 33.20 27.95 14.45
N TRP A 7 31.96 27.50 14.32
CA TRP A 7 31.54 26.12 14.30
C TRP A 7 31.91 25.39 13.01
N ILE A 8 32.33 24.13 13.17
CA ILE A 8 32.52 23.14 12.12
C ILE A 8 31.13 22.80 11.54
N ALA A 9 30.86 23.18 10.29
CA ALA A 9 29.69 22.70 9.55
C ALA A 9 30.08 21.47 8.74
N LEU A 10 29.95 20.29 9.35
CA LEU A 10 29.95 19.00 8.67
C LEU A 10 28.55 18.82 8.03
N ALA A 11 28.40 19.17 6.76
CA ALA A 11 27.21 18.79 6.00
C ALA A 11 27.50 17.47 5.29
N ALA A 12 27.31 16.36 6.00
CA ALA A 12 27.25 15.04 5.42
C ALA A 12 26.02 14.98 4.50
N PHE A 13 26.26 14.99 3.19
CA PHE A 13 25.24 14.70 2.19
C PHE A 13 24.79 13.25 2.40
N PHE A 14 23.63 13.07 3.03
CA PHE A 14 22.95 11.79 3.11
C PHE A 14 22.60 11.35 1.68
N LEU A 15 23.39 10.42 1.16
CA LEU A 15 22.96 9.53 0.10
C LEU A 15 21.76 8.74 0.64
N VAL A 16 20.54 9.19 0.33
CA VAL A 16 19.34 8.36 0.46
C VAL A 16 19.42 7.33 -0.67
N SER A 17 20.28 6.35 -0.47
CA SER A 17 20.27 5.11 -1.26
C SER A 17 18.95 4.43 -0.94
N GLY A 18 17.96 4.65 -1.80
CA GLY A 18 16.68 3.94 -1.74
C GLY A 18 16.96 2.45 -1.75
N ALA A 19 16.83 1.81 -0.59
CA ALA A 19 16.65 0.38 -0.50
C ALA A 19 15.30 0.08 -1.17
N SER A 20 15.30 -0.03 -2.50
CA SER A 20 14.19 -0.60 -3.25
C SER A 20 14.15 -2.08 -2.90
N GLY A 21 13.55 -2.38 -1.74
CA GLY A 21 13.21 -3.75 -1.39
C GLY A 21 12.45 -4.36 -2.56
N ALA A 22 12.81 -5.58 -2.96
CA ALA A 22 12.08 -6.26 -4.00
C ALA A 22 10.61 -6.44 -3.56
N HIS A 23 9.70 -5.76 -4.24
CA HIS A 23 8.26 -5.90 -4.04
C HIS A 23 7.71 -6.84 -5.10
N ALA A 24 6.84 -7.76 -4.69
CA ALA A 24 6.14 -8.64 -5.62
C ALA A 24 5.05 -7.88 -6.35
N PHE A 25 4.23 -7.11 -5.65
CA PHE A 25 3.25 -6.26 -6.31
C PHE A 25 2.94 -5.05 -5.44
N CYS A 26 2.31 -4.05 -6.05
CA CYS A 26 1.79 -2.90 -5.33
C CYS A 26 0.32 -2.67 -5.61
N VAL A 27 -0.37 -2.05 -4.66
CA VAL A 27 -1.76 -1.58 -4.81
C VAL A 27 -1.77 -0.08 -4.56
N THR A 28 -2.33 0.66 -5.52
CA THR A 28 -2.43 2.12 -5.49
C THR A 28 -3.88 2.51 -5.29
N ASN A 29 -4.14 3.33 -4.28
CA ASN A 29 -5.45 3.89 -4.00
C ASN A 29 -5.63 5.20 -4.76
N GLY A 30 -6.36 5.18 -5.87
CA GLY A 30 -6.71 6.35 -6.67
C GLY A 30 -8.07 6.97 -6.31
N ILE A 31 -8.69 6.59 -5.19
CA ILE A 31 -9.98 7.16 -4.75
C ILE A 31 -9.81 8.08 -3.53
N LYS A 32 -10.82 8.91 -3.25
CA LYS A 32 -10.84 9.84 -2.11
C LYS A 32 -11.21 9.18 -0.75
N GLY A 33 -11.20 7.85 -0.66
CA GLY A 33 -11.52 7.11 0.57
C GLY A 33 -10.51 6.00 0.82
N SER A 34 -10.43 5.54 2.07
CA SER A 34 -9.53 4.45 2.43
C SER A 34 -9.98 3.13 1.82
N LEU A 35 -9.01 2.28 1.52
CA LEU A 35 -9.21 0.91 1.06
C LEU A 35 -8.68 -0.06 2.11
N HIS A 36 -9.39 -1.17 2.28
CA HIS A 36 -8.85 -2.36 2.94
C HIS A 36 -8.56 -3.40 1.86
N VAL A 37 -7.39 -4.01 1.92
CA VAL A 37 -6.90 -4.97 0.93
C VAL A 37 -6.47 -6.22 1.65
N GLU A 38 -6.97 -7.38 1.22
CA GLU A 38 -6.54 -8.67 1.72
C GLU A 38 -6.27 -9.66 0.58
N SER A 39 -5.27 -10.51 0.74
CA SER A 39 -5.07 -11.67 -0.11
C SER A 39 -6.07 -12.76 0.27
N LEU A 40 -6.76 -13.31 -0.72
CA LEU A 40 -7.64 -14.47 -0.56
C LEU A 40 -6.87 -15.81 -0.55
N GLY A 41 -5.55 -15.76 -0.68
CA GLY A 41 -4.65 -16.92 -0.64
C GLY A 41 -3.91 -17.04 0.69
N SER A 42 -2.94 -17.95 0.73
CA SER A 42 -2.08 -18.19 1.91
C SER A 42 -1.02 -17.12 2.15
N ASP A 43 -0.96 -16.10 1.31
CA ASP A 43 0.12 -15.10 1.28
C ASP A 43 0.05 -14.16 2.49
N GLY A 44 -1.11 -14.09 3.17
CA GLY A 44 -1.32 -13.33 4.40
C GLY A 44 -1.15 -11.81 4.22
N PHE A 45 -1.24 -11.31 2.99
CA PHE A 45 -1.10 -9.89 2.73
C PHE A 45 -2.40 -9.18 3.13
N VAL A 46 -2.28 -8.27 4.10
CA VAL A 46 -3.39 -7.42 4.56
C VAL A 46 -2.84 -6.00 4.69
N ALA A 47 -3.56 -5.03 4.15
CA ALA A 47 -3.17 -3.63 4.20
C ALA A 47 -4.38 -2.70 4.16
N ASP A 48 -4.33 -1.65 4.98
CA ASP A 48 -5.19 -0.48 4.83
C ASP A 48 -4.42 0.62 4.09
N ILE A 49 -5.01 1.12 3.01
CA ILE A 49 -4.38 2.12 2.12
C ILE A 49 -5.18 3.40 2.19
N VAL A 50 -4.58 4.45 2.76
CA VAL A 50 -5.17 5.79 2.82
C VAL A 50 -5.36 6.39 1.40
N PRO A 51 -6.23 7.41 1.23
CA PRO A 51 -6.46 8.04 -0.06
C PRO A 51 -5.15 8.47 -0.74
N MET A 52 -5.05 8.25 -2.05
CA MET A 52 -3.90 8.66 -2.88
C MET A 52 -2.55 8.04 -2.50
N ALA A 53 -2.53 6.98 -1.69
CA ALA A 53 -1.32 6.27 -1.29
C ALA A 53 -1.15 4.93 -2.01
N GLN A 54 0.02 4.32 -1.84
CA GLN A 54 0.38 3.03 -2.38
C GLN A 54 0.96 2.14 -1.27
N THR A 55 0.62 0.86 -1.30
CA THR A 55 1.22 -0.17 -0.43
C THR A 55 1.68 -1.34 -1.28
N CYS A 56 2.85 -1.90 -0.96
CA CYS A 56 3.45 -2.99 -1.70
C CYS A 56 3.61 -4.25 -0.85
N CYS A 57 3.30 -5.41 -1.43
CA CYS A 57 3.65 -6.69 -0.82
C CYS A 57 5.11 -7.05 -1.14
N PRO A 58 5.95 -7.38 -0.14
CA PRO A 58 7.33 -7.80 -0.38
C PRO A 58 7.38 -9.15 -1.11
N THR A 59 8.42 -9.36 -1.93
CA THR A 59 8.61 -10.63 -2.68
C THR A 59 8.73 -11.85 -1.77
N SER A 60 9.28 -11.68 -0.56
CA SER A 60 9.37 -12.75 0.44
C SER A 60 8.01 -13.27 0.90
N GLN A 61 6.96 -12.47 0.76
CA GLN A 61 5.60 -12.80 1.17
C GLN A 61 4.72 -13.19 -0.02
N CYS A 62 4.73 -12.39 -1.10
CA CYS A 62 3.84 -12.58 -2.24
C CYS A 62 4.57 -13.06 -3.51
N ALA A 63 5.40 -14.10 -3.41
CA ALA A 63 6.20 -14.59 -4.55
C ALA A 63 5.37 -15.21 -5.71
N LYS A 64 4.08 -15.49 -5.49
CA LYS A 64 3.20 -16.17 -6.45
C LYS A 64 2.07 -15.22 -6.89
N PRO A 65 1.37 -15.52 -8.00
CA PRO A 65 0.18 -14.78 -8.36
C PRO A 65 -0.86 -14.84 -7.24
N THR A 66 -1.25 -13.66 -6.75
CA THR A 66 -2.15 -13.48 -5.60
C THR A 66 -3.51 -12.98 -6.07
N THR A 67 -4.58 -13.52 -5.51
CA THR A 67 -5.92 -12.94 -5.66
C THR A 67 -6.19 -12.01 -4.49
N LEU A 68 -6.49 -10.75 -4.77
CA LEU A 68 -6.81 -9.74 -3.79
C LEU A 68 -8.33 -9.51 -3.73
N LEU A 69 -8.85 -9.34 -2.51
CA LEU A 69 -10.09 -8.63 -2.24
C LEU A 69 -9.73 -7.20 -1.82
N ILE A 70 -10.30 -6.23 -2.51
CA ILE A 70 -10.10 -4.81 -2.24
C ILE A 70 -11.47 -4.23 -1.94
N VAL A 71 -11.63 -3.62 -0.77
CA VAL A 71 -12.90 -3.05 -0.33
C VAL A 71 -12.74 -1.60 0.09
N SER A 72 -13.83 -0.84 -0.04
CA SER A 72 -13.93 0.57 0.37
C SER A 72 -15.05 0.77 1.37
N GLY A 73 -14.90 1.77 2.25
CA GLY A 73 -15.83 1.99 3.36
C GLY A 73 -15.81 0.83 4.36
N TYR A 74 -14.64 0.20 4.54
CA TYR A 74 -14.44 -0.89 5.49
C TYR A 74 -14.65 -0.39 6.92
N VAL A 75 -15.56 -1.05 7.65
CA VAL A 75 -15.79 -0.83 9.07
C VAL A 75 -15.45 -2.13 9.80
N PRO A 76 -14.32 -2.20 10.53
CA PRO A 76 -14.02 -3.37 11.34
C PRO A 76 -15.04 -3.45 12.48
N VAL A 77 -15.77 -4.56 12.57
CA VAL A 77 -16.65 -4.87 13.70
C VAL A 77 -15.94 -5.86 14.62
N ALA A 78 -15.93 -5.57 15.91
CA ALA A 78 -15.25 -6.41 16.90
C ALA A 78 -15.87 -7.83 17.02
N GLU A 79 -17.16 -7.99 16.71
CA GLU A 79 -17.90 -9.25 16.84
C GLU A 79 -18.94 -9.43 15.69
N GLY A 80 -18.50 -9.44 14.44
CA GLY A 80 -19.42 -9.64 13.30
C GLY A 80 -18.70 -9.81 11.95
N ARG A 81 -19.48 -9.94 10.86
CA ARG A 81 -18.92 -9.88 9.51
C ARG A 81 -18.60 -8.41 9.19
N PRO A 82 -17.37 -8.08 8.74
CA PRO A 82 -17.03 -6.72 8.36
C PRO A 82 -18.00 -6.20 7.31
N GLY A 83 -18.43 -4.94 7.47
CA GLY A 83 -19.22 -4.25 6.48
C GLY A 83 -18.31 -3.47 5.52
N TRP A 84 -18.67 -3.43 4.24
CA TRP A 84 -18.03 -2.56 3.25
C TRP A 84 -19.08 -1.99 2.28
N THR A 85 -18.72 -0.88 1.63
CA THR A 85 -19.61 -0.17 0.70
C THR A 85 -19.48 -0.70 -0.73
N ALA A 86 -18.25 -0.96 -1.17
CA ALA A 86 -17.98 -1.52 -2.49
C ALA A 86 -16.74 -2.38 -2.46
N GLU A 87 -16.69 -3.39 -3.34
CA GLU A 87 -15.55 -4.28 -3.51
C GLU A 87 -15.13 -4.39 -4.98
N CYS A 88 -13.87 -4.75 -5.18
CA CYS A 88 -13.40 -5.35 -6.42
C CYS A 88 -12.37 -6.44 -6.11
N ARG A 89 -12.28 -7.41 -7.03
CA ARG A 89 -11.32 -8.51 -6.94
C ARG A 89 -10.34 -8.41 -8.09
N ALA A 90 -9.06 -8.64 -7.81
CA ALA A 90 -8.02 -8.62 -8.82
C ALA A 90 -7.04 -9.75 -8.61
N LYS A 91 -6.65 -10.41 -9.69
CA LYS A 91 -5.51 -11.32 -9.69
C LYS A 91 -4.27 -10.55 -10.11
N VAL A 92 -3.28 -10.47 -9.23
CA VAL A 92 -2.04 -9.73 -9.46
C VAL A 92 -0.88 -10.72 -9.61
N LYS A 93 -0.01 -10.47 -10.59
CA LYS A 93 1.24 -11.23 -10.79
C LYS A 93 2.42 -10.49 -10.15
N PRO A 94 3.49 -11.20 -9.77
CA PRO A 94 4.74 -10.54 -9.38
C PRO A 94 5.23 -9.58 -10.48
N GLY A 95 5.67 -8.38 -10.10
CA GLY A 95 6.05 -7.27 -10.96
C GLY A 95 4.94 -6.25 -11.25
N ASN A 96 3.67 -6.56 -10.97
CA ASN A 96 2.55 -5.71 -11.39
C ASN A 96 2.08 -4.73 -10.31
N THR A 97 1.37 -3.70 -10.76
CA THR A 97 0.67 -2.76 -9.86
C THR A 97 -0.82 -2.75 -10.17
N ILE A 98 -1.62 -2.91 -9.12
CA ILE A 98 -3.08 -2.71 -9.19
C ILE A 98 -3.40 -1.26 -8.84
N SER A 99 -4.09 -0.57 -9.75
CA SER A 99 -4.66 0.75 -9.49
C SER A 99 -6.15 0.61 -9.20
N VAL A 100 -6.59 1.21 -8.10
CA VAL A 100 -7.99 1.22 -7.68
C VAL A 100 -8.57 2.61 -7.93
N THR A 101 -9.61 2.70 -8.76
CA THR A 101 -10.21 3.97 -9.17
C THR A 101 -11.72 3.99 -8.92
N GLY A 102 -12.35 5.16 -9.10
CA GLY A 102 -13.79 5.34 -8.88
C GLY A 102 -14.10 6.14 -7.60
N SER A 103 -15.04 5.65 -6.80
CA SER A 103 -15.50 6.29 -5.56
C SER A 103 -15.73 5.24 -4.46
N VAL A 104 -15.90 5.70 -3.21
CA VAL A 104 -16.23 4.81 -2.07
C VAL A 104 -17.48 3.96 -2.31
N LYS A 105 -18.43 4.43 -3.14
CA LYS A 105 -19.65 3.67 -3.46
C LYS A 105 -19.49 2.69 -4.61
N LYS A 106 -18.41 2.81 -5.39
CA LYS A 106 -18.13 1.99 -6.58
C LYS A 106 -16.65 2.11 -6.92
N ILE A 107 -15.88 1.08 -6.60
CA ILE A 107 -14.47 0.97 -6.94
C ILE A 107 -14.26 0.08 -8.16
N THR A 108 -13.15 0.27 -8.86
CA THR A 108 -12.72 -0.58 -9.98
C THR A 108 -11.25 -0.90 -9.81
N CYS A 109 -10.92 -2.18 -9.93
CA CYS A 109 -9.54 -2.67 -9.87
C CYS A 109 -9.02 -2.85 -11.30
N GLY A 110 -7.92 -2.18 -11.66
CA GLY A 110 -7.23 -2.36 -12.93
C GLY A 110 -5.75 -2.63 -12.70
N GLY A 111 -5.20 -3.66 -13.34
CA GLY A 111 -3.76 -3.94 -13.32
C GLY A 111 -3.11 -3.50 -14.63
N GLN A 112 -1.91 -2.93 -14.52
CA GLN A 112 -0.91 -2.93 -15.60
C GLN A 112 0.11 -4.03 -15.29
#